data_AF-A0AAV1PVU9-F1
#
_entry.id   AF-A0AAV1PVU9-F1
#
_cell.length_a   1.000
_cell.length_b   1.000
_cell.length_c   1.000
_cell.angle_alpha   90.00
_cell.angle_beta   90.00
_cell.angle_gamma   90.00
#
_symmetry.space_group_name_H-M   'P 1'
#
loop_
_entity.id
_entity.type
_entity.pdbx_description
1 polymer ?
#
loop_
_entity_poly.entity_id
_entity_poly.type
_entity_poly.pdbx_seq_one_letter_code
_entity_poly.pdbx_strand_id
1 'polypeptide(L)'
;MVKLSAELIEQAAQYTNPVRDRELDLRGYKIPVLENLGATLDQFDTIDFSDNEVRKLDGFPLLKRLKTLLMNNNRICRVGENLEQSLPCLTELVLTNNNILELGDLDPLATVKTLSLLSLLRNPVTNKKHYRLYVISKIPQIRVLDFQKVKLKERQEAEKMFKGKRGAQLAKDIAKRTKTFTPGVPVQLEKKRTGPSQADVDAIKNAIANASSLAEVERLKGMLQAGQIPGRELRQGPAEMVEEEEEEEEEEEEEGNTAQMEAHVGGGAVEEMDDGNEEGDEDMDEEPHVNGS
;
A
#
# COMPACT_ATOMS: atom_id res chain seq x y z
N MET A 1 -17.86 -8.56 8.95
CA MET A 1 -17.27 -7.96 7.73
C MET A 1 -18.41 -7.66 6.77
N VAL A 2 -18.64 -6.39 6.42
CA VAL A 2 -19.78 -6.00 5.57
C VAL A 2 -19.33 -6.07 4.11
N LYS A 3 -20.08 -6.75 3.26
CA LYS A 3 -19.82 -6.77 1.82
C LYS A 3 -20.41 -5.51 1.17
N LEU A 4 -19.74 -4.99 0.16
CA LEU A 4 -20.29 -3.90 -0.66
C LEU A 4 -21.32 -4.49 -1.62
N SER A 5 -22.58 -4.55 -1.20
CA SER A 5 -23.70 -5.05 -2.03
C SER A 5 -24.36 -3.93 -2.83
N ALA A 6 -25.13 -4.31 -3.86
CA ALA A 6 -25.97 -3.36 -4.59
C ALA A 6 -26.99 -2.68 -3.67
N GLU A 7 -27.61 -3.44 -2.76
CA GLU A 7 -28.56 -2.94 -1.76
C GLU A 7 -27.93 -1.87 -0.85
N LEU A 8 -26.67 -2.08 -0.42
CA LEU A 8 -25.95 -1.09 0.38
C LEU A 8 -25.74 0.21 -0.41
N ILE A 9 -25.37 0.11 -1.69
CA ILE A 9 -25.17 1.27 -2.57
C ILE A 9 -26.48 2.04 -2.79
N GLU A 10 -27.60 1.33 -2.97
CA GLU A 10 -28.92 1.94 -3.18
C GLU A 10 -29.43 2.68 -1.93
N GLN A 11 -29.13 2.15 -0.74
CA GLN A 11 -29.55 2.72 0.55
C GLN A 11 -28.59 3.79 1.09
N ALA A 12 -27.35 3.85 0.59
CA ALA A 12 -26.36 4.81 0.99
C ALA A 12 -26.80 6.26 0.72
N ALA A 13 -26.31 7.19 1.52
CA ALA A 13 -26.65 8.60 1.38
C ALA A 13 -26.08 9.15 0.05
N GLN A 14 -26.90 9.94 -0.64
CA GLN A 14 -26.57 10.54 -1.92
C GLN A 14 -26.97 12.01 -1.89
N TYR A 15 -26.05 12.89 -2.25
CA TYR A 15 -26.29 14.34 -2.20
C TYR A 15 -25.38 15.09 -3.17
N THR A 16 -25.64 16.39 -3.32
CA THR A 16 -24.71 17.31 -3.97
C THR A 16 -23.76 17.86 -2.91
N ASN A 17 -22.46 17.63 -3.09
CA ASN A 17 -21.45 18.06 -2.13
C ASN A 17 -21.11 19.57 -2.27
N PRO A 18 -20.28 20.15 -1.40
CA PRO A 18 -19.96 21.58 -1.42
C PRO A 18 -19.29 22.09 -2.71
N VAL A 19 -18.63 21.22 -3.47
CA VAL A 19 -18.05 21.57 -4.78
C VAL A 19 -19.01 21.34 -5.95
N ARG A 20 -20.29 21.06 -5.65
CA ARG A 20 -21.39 20.82 -6.59
C ARG A 20 -21.30 19.53 -7.40
N ASP A 21 -20.53 18.56 -6.91
CA ASP A 21 -20.47 17.22 -7.47
C ASP A 21 -21.57 16.34 -6.86
N ARG A 22 -22.09 15.38 -7.65
CA ARG A 22 -22.98 14.35 -7.11
C ARG A 22 -22.13 13.31 -6.38
N GLU A 23 -22.35 13.18 -5.08
CA GLU A 23 -21.56 12.33 -4.18
C GLU A 23 -22.37 11.15 -3.65
N LEU A 24 -21.72 10.00 -3.59
CA LEU A 24 -22.19 8.80 -2.90
C LEU A 24 -21.36 8.61 -1.62
N ASP A 25 -22.03 8.57 -0.47
CA ASP A 25 -21.41 8.40 0.83
C ASP A 25 -21.42 6.94 1.26
N LEU A 26 -20.25 6.30 1.24
CA LEU A 26 -20.02 4.92 1.69
C LEU A 26 -19.09 4.90 2.90
N ARG A 27 -19.12 5.93 3.75
CA ARG A 27 -18.25 6.02 4.93
C ARG A 27 -18.62 5.01 6.02
N GLY A 28 -17.62 4.48 6.72
CA GLY A 28 -17.82 3.79 8.00
C GLY A 28 -18.47 2.40 7.94
N TYR A 29 -18.68 1.82 6.76
CA TYR A 29 -19.35 0.51 6.62
C TYR A 29 -18.44 -0.70 6.88
N LYS A 30 -17.14 -0.49 7.18
CA LYS A 30 -16.14 -1.56 7.33
C LYS A 30 -16.04 -2.45 6.08
N ILE A 31 -16.16 -1.83 4.90
CA ILE A 31 -16.05 -2.48 3.59
C ILE A 31 -14.60 -2.94 3.39
N PRO A 32 -14.34 -4.24 3.13
CA PRO A 32 -12.98 -4.73 2.97
C PRO A 32 -12.49 -4.79 1.52
N VAL A 33 -13.42 -4.83 0.57
CA VAL A 33 -13.20 -5.09 -0.85
C VAL A 33 -14.17 -4.22 -1.64
N LEU A 34 -13.64 -3.57 -2.68
CA LEU A 34 -14.44 -2.83 -3.65
C LEU A 34 -15.02 -3.81 -4.66
N GLU A 35 -16.34 -3.91 -4.70
CA GLU A 35 -17.09 -4.81 -5.57
C GLU A 35 -18.50 -4.25 -5.83
N ASN A 36 -19.22 -4.80 -6.81
CA ASN A 36 -20.61 -4.44 -7.14
C ASN A 36 -20.87 -2.96 -7.44
N LEU A 37 -19.83 -2.17 -7.73
CA LEU A 37 -19.94 -0.75 -8.04
C LEU A 37 -20.69 -0.46 -9.35
N GLY A 38 -21.06 -1.49 -10.12
CA GLY A 38 -21.98 -1.35 -11.26
C GLY A 38 -23.37 -0.85 -10.84
N ALA A 39 -23.78 -1.11 -9.59
CA ALA A 39 -25.03 -0.63 -9.01
C ALA A 39 -25.08 0.91 -8.88
N THR A 40 -23.92 1.59 -8.96
CA THR A 40 -23.87 3.07 -8.98
C THR A 40 -24.38 3.67 -10.29
N LEU A 41 -24.51 2.85 -11.34
CA LEU A 41 -24.98 3.24 -12.68
C LEU A 41 -24.22 4.43 -13.29
N ASP A 42 -22.94 4.61 -12.93
CA ASP A 42 -22.06 5.71 -13.39
C ASP A 42 -22.66 7.12 -13.17
N GLN A 43 -23.42 7.28 -12.08
CA GLN A 43 -24.17 8.50 -11.83
C GLN A 43 -23.43 9.56 -11.00
N PHE A 44 -22.31 9.20 -10.36
CA PHE A 44 -21.63 10.01 -9.35
C PHE A 44 -20.33 10.61 -9.89
N ASP A 45 -20.07 11.85 -9.49
CA ASP A 45 -18.82 12.57 -9.74
C ASP A 45 -17.79 12.25 -8.64
N THR A 46 -18.27 12.05 -7.40
CA THR A 46 -17.46 11.72 -6.21
C THR A 46 -18.01 10.48 -5.52
N ILE A 47 -17.14 9.59 -5.06
CA ILE A 47 -17.52 8.53 -4.11
C ILE A 47 -16.59 8.60 -2.90
N ASP A 48 -17.19 8.61 -1.71
CA ASP A 48 -16.46 8.63 -0.46
C ASP A 48 -16.49 7.26 0.22
N PHE A 49 -15.31 6.64 0.31
CA PHE A 49 -15.05 5.37 0.99
C PHE A 49 -14.27 5.54 2.29
N SER A 50 -14.26 6.73 2.89
CA SER A 50 -13.50 6.99 4.12
C SER A 50 -13.94 6.08 5.27
N ASP A 51 -13.01 5.74 6.16
CA ASP A 51 -13.27 4.92 7.35
C ASP A 51 -13.78 3.50 7.03
N ASN A 52 -13.16 2.86 6.03
CA ASN A 52 -13.41 1.47 5.66
C ASN A 52 -12.14 0.60 5.85
N GLU A 53 -12.20 -0.67 5.46
CA GLU A 53 -11.09 -1.63 5.61
C GLU A 53 -10.50 -2.07 4.27
N VAL A 54 -10.66 -1.26 3.22
CA VAL A 54 -10.24 -1.60 1.85
C VAL A 54 -8.73 -1.76 1.80
N ARG A 55 -8.25 -2.88 1.24
CA ARG A 55 -6.81 -3.19 1.14
C ARG A 55 -6.20 -2.96 -0.24
N LYS A 56 -7.02 -2.96 -1.29
CA LYS A 56 -6.57 -2.80 -2.67
C LYS A 56 -7.48 -1.82 -3.39
N LEU A 57 -6.88 -0.87 -4.10
CA LEU A 57 -7.61 0.08 -4.94
C LEU A 57 -7.81 -0.55 -6.33
N ASP A 58 -8.85 -1.38 -6.45
CA ASP A 58 -9.28 -2.05 -7.67
C ASP A 58 -10.79 -2.38 -7.62
N GLY A 59 -11.28 -3.30 -8.47
CA GLY A 59 -12.67 -3.75 -8.40
C GLY A 59 -13.71 -2.78 -8.98
N PHE A 60 -13.26 -1.71 -9.64
CA PHE A 60 -14.14 -0.74 -10.29
C PHE A 60 -14.64 -1.25 -11.66
N PRO A 61 -15.95 -1.11 -11.97
CA PRO A 61 -16.43 -1.20 -13.34
C PRO A 61 -16.01 0.05 -14.13
N LEU A 62 -16.39 0.12 -15.40
CA LEU A 62 -16.22 1.34 -16.19
C LEU A 62 -17.14 2.46 -15.65
N LEU A 63 -16.54 3.45 -15.00
CA LEU A 63 -17.19 4.66 -14.48
C LEU A 63 -16.59 5.89 -15.19
N LYS A 64 -17.30 6.42 -16.19
CA LYS A 64 -16.85 7.55 -17.02
C LYS A 64 -17.10 8.89 -16.34
N ARG A 65 -18.00 8.94 -15.36
CA ARG A 65 -18.35 10.18 -14.65
C ARG A 65 -17.49 10.42 -13.42
N LEU A 66 -16.99 9.35 -12.80
CA LEU A 66 -16.25 9.45 -11.53
C LEU A 66 -14.94 10.23 -11.70
N LYS A 67 -14.79 11.30 -10.92
CA LYS A 67 -13.65 12.23 -10.92
C LYS A 67 -12.87 12.18 -9.62
N THR A 68 -13.55 11.99 -8.50
CA THR A 68 -12.95 12.10 -7.16
C THR A 68 -13.20 10.84 -6.34
N LEU A 69 -12.11 10.28 -5.81
CA LEU A 69 -12.14 9.16 -4.87
C LEU A 69 -11.55 9.59 -3.53
N LEU A 70 -12.38 9.56 -2.49
CA LEU A 70 -11.97 9.78 -1.11
C LEU A 70 -11.81 8.43 -0.42
N MET A 71 -10.58 8.07 -0.08
CA MET A 71 -10.22 6.77 0.49
C MET A 71 -9.52 6.94 1.85
N ASN A 72 -9.90 7.95 2.62
CA ASN A 72 -9.24 8.25 3.89
C ASN A 72 -9.39 7.08 4.88
N ASN A 73 -8.42 6.88 5.76
CA ASN A 73 -8.52 5.93 6.87
C ASN A 73 -8.91 4.51 6.42
N ASN A 74 -8.25 4.01 5.37
CA ASN A 74 -8.41 2.65 4.88
C ASN A 74 -7.12 1.85 5.12
N ARG A 75 -7.05 0.61 4.61
CA ARG A 75 -5.89 -0.28 4.73
C ARG A 75 -5.19 -0.49 3.39
N ILE A 76 -5.29 0.47 2.47
CA ILE A 76 -4.82 0.30 1.09
C ILE A 76 -3.31 0.15 1.11
N CYS A 77 -2.84 -1.01 0.65
CA CYS A 77 -1.42 -1.29 0.51
C CYS A 77 -1.00 -1.47 -0.95
N ARG A 78 -1.95 -1.48 -1.89
CA ARG A 78 -1.73 -1.72 -3.31
C ARG A 78 -2.73 -0.97 -4.19
N VAL A 79 -2.24 -0.49 -5.32
CA VAL A 79 -3.06 0.03 -6.43
C VAL A 79 -3.19 -1.05 -7.51
N GLY A 80 -4.39 -1.24 -8.04
CA GLY A 80 -4.64 -2.15 -9.15
C GLY A 80 -3.96 -1.68 -10.44
N GLU A 81 -3.59 -2.63 -11.29
CA GLU A 81 -3.12 -2.34 -12.64
C GLU A 81 -4.28 -1.91 -13.54
N ASN A 82 -4.00 -1.10 -14.56
CA ASN A 82 -4.96 -0.67 -15.58
C ASN A 82 -6.19 0.11 -15.03
N LEU A 83 -6.03 0.85 -13.93
CA LEU A 83 -7.12 1.63 -13.31
C LEU A 83 -7.74 2.64 -14.28
N GLU A 84 -6.98 3.12 -15.26
CA GLU A 84 -7.44 4.03 -16.33
C GLU A 84 -8.52 3.43 -17.22
N GLN A 85 -8.61 2.10 -17.32
CA GLN A 85 -9.65 1.43 -18.12
C GLN A 85 -11.00 1.47 -17.41
N SER A 86 -11.00 1.37 -16.08
CA SER A 86 -12.20 1.47 -15.25
C SER A 86 -12.57 2.92 -14.95
N LEU A 87 -11.57 3.76 -14.68
CA LEU A 87 -11.74 5.14 -14.21
C LEU A 87 -11.04 6.14 -15.15
N PRO A 88 -11.49 6.30 -16.41
CA PRO A 88 -10.80 7.12 -17.40
C PRO A 88 -10.79 8.62 -17.05
N CYS A 89 -11.74 9.08 -16.24
CA CYS A 89 -11.92 10.50 -15.89
C CYS A 89 -11.47 10.85 -14.47
N LEU A 90 -10.76 9.94 -13.77
CA LEU A 90 -10.32 10.19 -12.39
C LEU A 90 -9.30 11.34 -12.33
N THR A 91 -9.64 12.41 -11.64
CA THR A 91 -8.81 13.62 -11.48
C THR A 91 -8.23 13.77 -10.08
N GLU A 92 -8.91 13.25 -9.06
CA GLU A 92 -8.53 13.43 -7.65
C GLU A 92 -8.59 12.11 -6.89
N LEU A 93 -7.49 11.76 -6.22
CA LEU A 93 -7.38 10.56 -5.40
C LEU A 93 -6.77 10.90 -4.04
N VAL A 94 -7.57 10.75 -2.99
CA VAL A 94 -7.15 11.03 -1.62
C VAL A 94 -6.97 9.71 -0.88
N LEU A 95 -5.72 9.35 -0.59
CA LEU A 95 -5.33 8.12 0.11
C LEU A 95 -4.76 8.42 1.50
N THR A 96 -5.17 9.51 2.14
CA THR A 96 -4.66 9.91 3.45
C THR A 96 -4.88 8.79 4.48
N ASN A 97 -3.87 8.51 5.30
CA ASN A 97 -3.91 7.50 6.36
C ASN A 97 -4.27 6.10 5.83
N ASN A 98 -3.37 5.54 5.02
CA ASN A 98 -3.43 4.20 4.45
C ASN A 98 -2.10 3.45 4.68
N ASN A 99 -1.96 2.26 4.09
CA ASN A 99 -0.85 1.35 4.32
C ASN A 99 0.04 1.18 3.08
N ILE A 100 0.22 2.20 2.24
CA ILE A 100 1.13 2.10 1.09
C ILE A 100 2.57 2.17 1.61
N LEU A 101 3.35 1.11 1.38
CA LEU A 101 4.70 0.98 1.96
C LEU A 101 5.81 1.38 0.99
N GLU A 102 5.77 0.89 -0.26
CA GLU A 102 6.88 1.03 -1.19
C GLU A 102 6.54 1.96 -2.37
N LEU A 103 7.56 2.63 -2.92
CA LEU A 103 7.39 3.59 -4.00
C LEU A 103 6.86 2.95 -5.28
N GLY A 104 7.27 1.71 -5.57
CA GLY A 104 6.81 0.99 -6.75
C GLY A 104 5.33 0.59 -6.69
N ASP A 105 4.69 0.62 -5.51
CA ASP A 105 3.26 0.33 -5.36
C ASP A 105 2.39 1.47 -5.94
N LEU A 106 2.99 2.65 -6.17
CA LEU A 106 2.35 3.82 -6.79
C LEU A 106 2.47 3.84 -8.31
N ASP A 107 3.35 3.03 -8.88
CA ASP A 107 3.61 2.99 -10.33
C ASP A 107 2.37 2.81 -11.21
N PRO A 108 1.35 2.00 -10.83
CA PRO A 108 0.14 1.86 -11.63
C PRO A 108 -0.60 3.19 -11.85
N LEU A 109 -0.51 4.16 -10.94
CA LEU A 109 -1.16 5.46 -11.11
C LEU A 109 -0.58 6.28 -12.28
N ALA A 110 0.61 5.94 -12.78
CA ALA A 110 1.21 6.60 -13.94
C ALA A 110 0.38 6.45 -15.23
N THR A 111 -0.47 5.43 -15.32
CA THR A 111 -1.33 5.18 -16.49
C THR A 111 -2.57 6.09 -16.50
N VAL A 112 -3.06 6.52 -15.34
CA VAL A 112 -4.24 7.41 -15.19
C VAL A 112 -3.87 8.85 -15.57
N LYS A 113 -3.96 9.18 -16.85
CA LYS A 113 -3.46 10.46 -17.40
C LYS A 113 -4.23 11.70 -16.93
N THR A 114 -5.46 11.52 -16.48
CA THR A 114 -6.35 12.56 -15.96
C THR A 114 -6.05 12.93 -14.50
N LEU A 115 -5.31 12.09 -13.76
CA LEU A 115 -5.03 12.29 -12.35
C LEU A 115 -4.18 13.54 -12.13
N SER A 116 -4.71 14.49 -11.37
CA SER A 116 -4.12 15.80 -11.15
C SER A 116 -3.84 16.10 -9.68
N LEU A 117 -4.63 15.54 -8.76
CA LEU A 117 -4.45 15.64 -7.32
C LEU A 117 -4.26 14.24 -6.72
N LEU A 118 -3.18 14.09 -5.96
CA LEU A 118 -2.89 12.87 -5.19
C LEU A 118 -2.51 13.27 -3.77
N SER A 119 -3.19 12.71 -2.76
CA SER A 119 -2.75 12.80 -1.36
C SER A 119 -2.37 11.42 -0.87
N LEU A 120 -1.16 11.29 -0.34
CA LEU A 120 -0.60 10.08 0.28
C LEU A 120 -0.17 10.34 1.72
N LEU A 121 -0.54 11.50 2.29
CA LEU A 121 -0.24 11.86 3.67
C LEU A 121 -0.56 10.72 4.64
N ARG A 122 0.28 10.53 5.66
CA ARG A 122 0.14 9.46 6.67
C ARG A 122 0.15 8.04 6.06
N ASN A 123 0.86 7.82 4.95
CA ASN A 123 1.24 6.48 4.50
C ASN A 123 2.73 6.24 4.79
N PRO A 124 3.18 5.01 5.12
CA PRO A 124 4.61 4.73 5.33
C PRO A 124 5.51 5.13 4.16
N VAL A 125 5.01 5.10 2.92
CA VAL A 125 5.74 5.51 1.71
C VAL A 125 6.23 6.96 1.75
N THR A 126 5.56 7.87 2.49
CA THR A 126 5.96 9.29 2.56
C THR A 126 7.30 9.47 3.29
N ASN A 127 7.72 8.51 4.11
CA ASN A 127 8.99 8.52 4.82
C ASN A 127 10.16 7.96 3.99
N LYS A 128 9.90 7.47 2.78
CA LYS A 128 10.95 6.91 1.91
C LYS A 128 11.80 8.03 1.31
N LYS A 129 13.10 7.75 1.15
CA LYS A 129 14.03 8.67 0.49
C LYS A 129 13.55 8.99 -0.92
N HIS A 130 13.64 10.26 -1.30
CA HIS A 130 13.24 10.77 -2.62
C HIS A 130 11.75 10.57 -2.98
N TYR A 131 10.88 10.25 -2.00
CA TYR A 131 9.45 10.02 -2.21
C TYR A 131 8.80 11.05 -3.15
N ARG A 132 8.90 12.33 -2.79
CA ARG A 132 8.23 13.41 -3.53
C ARG A 132 8.74 13.52 -4.97
N LEU A 133 10.07 13.51 -5.17
CA LEU A 133 10.67 13.58 -6.50
C LEU A 133 10.38 12.33 -7.34
N TYR A 134 10.33 11.16 -6.71
CA TYR A 134 9.96 9.91 -7.38
C TYR A 134 8.54 9.99 -7.93
N VAL A 135 7.57 10.39 -7.10
CA VAL A 135 6.17 10.54 -7.51
C VAL A 135 6.05 11.56 -8.64
N ILE A 136 6.70 12.73 -8.53
CA ILE A 136 6.71 13.77 -9.57
C ILE A 136 7.29 13.25 -10.89
N SER A 137 8.38 12.47 -10.82
CA SER A 137 9.01 11.90 -12.02
C SER A 137 8.17 10.79 -12.65
N LYS A 138 7.54 9.94 -11.83
CA LYS A 138 6.83 8.75 -12.28
C LYS A 138 5.41 9.04 -12.74
N ILE A 139 4.75 10.01 -12.12
CA ILE A 139 3.38 10.42 -12.37
C ILE A 139 3.38 11.92 -12.77
N PRO A 140 3.93 12.28 -13.94
CA PRO A 140 4.17 13.67 -14.30
C PRO A 140 2.90 14.51 -14.46
N GLN A 141 1.73 13.90 -14.66
CA GLN A 141 0.44 14.58 -14.77
C GLN A 141 -0.04 15.23 -13.46
N ILE A 142 0.49 14.81 -12.30
CA ILE A 142 0.13 15.36 -11.00
C ILE A 142 0.48 16.84 -10.93
N ARG A 143 -0.48 17.66 -10.50
CA ARG A 143 -0.35 19.10 -10.27
C ARG A 143 -0.27 19.43 -8.78
N VAL A 144 -0.97 18.66 -7.95
CA VAL A 144 -1.00 18.82 -6.48
C VAL A 144 -0.69 17.47 -5.85
N LEU A 145 0.37 17.43 -5.03
CA LEU A 145 0.79 16.25 -4.28
C LEU A 145 0.81 16.60 -2.80
N ASP A 146 0.06 15.85 -1.99
CA ASP A 146 -0.08 16.04 -0.54
C ASP A 146 -0.56 17.46 -0.20
N PHE A 147 -1.56 17.94 -0.95
CA PHE A 147 -2.09 19.31 -0.87
C PHE A 147 -1.06 20.42 -1.14
N GLN A 148 0.11 20.07 -1.68
CA GLN A 148 1.14 21.02 -2.09
C GLN A 148 1.28 21.04 -3.62
N LYS A 149 1.20 22.23 -4.21
CA LYS A 149 1.41 22.42 -5.65
C LYS A 149 2.80 21.94 -6.06
N VAL A 150 2.87 21.12 -7.12
CA VAL A 150 4.13 20.69 -7.74
C VAL A 150 4.72 21.84 -8.55
N LYS A 151 5.86 22.36 -8.12
CA LYS A 151 6.54 23.49 -8.76
C LYS A 151 7.44 23.02 -9.91
N LEU A 152 7.71 23.92 -10.85
CA LEU A 152 8.61 23.63 -11.99
C LEU A 152 10.01 23.24 -11.53
N LYS A 153 10.53 23.87 -10.47
CA LYS A 153 11.84 23.56 -9.87
C LYS A 153 11.92 22.08 -9.47
N GLU A 154 10.91 21.56 -8.79
CA GLU A 154 10.86 20.16 -8.37
C GLU A 154 10.80 19.20 -9.56
N ARG A 155 10.10 19.57 -10.64
CA ARG A 155 10.07 18.77 -11.89
C ARG A 155 11.46 18.68 -12.52
N GLN A 156 12.19 19.79 -12.58
CA GLN A 156 13.55 19.82 -13.11
C GLN A 156 14.52 19.03 -12.23
N GLU A 157 14.36 19.09 -10.91
CA GLU A 157 15.16 18.31 -9.96
C GLU A 157 14.88 16.81 -10.10
N ALA A 158 13.61 16.42 -10.20
CA ALA A 158 13.19 15.04 -10.43
C ALA A 158 13.74 14.52 -11.77
N GLU A 159 13.61 15.29 -12.86
CA GLU A 159 14.19 14.93 -14.16
C GLU A 159 15.71 14.72 -14.03
N LYS A 160 16.44 15.67 -13.44
CA LYS A 160 17.90 15.55 -13.25
C LYS A 160 18.29 14.31 -12.45
N MET A 161 17.55 14.00 -11.38
CA MET A 161 17.83 12.86 -10.50
C MET A 161 17.63 11.51 -11.20
N PHE A 162 16.56 11.37 -12.00
CA PHE A 162 16.18 10.10 -12.61
C PHE A 162 16.58 9.97 -14.09
N LYS A 163 17.31 10.94 -14.66
CA LYS A 163 17.79 10.92 -16.04
C LYS A 163 18.99 9.98 -16.25
N GLY A 164 19.06 9.40 -17.45
CA GLY A 164 20.16 8.56 -17.91
C GLY A 164 20.23 7.20 -17.20
N LYS A 165 21.28 6.42 -17.50
CA LYS A 165 21.43 5.03 -17.00
C LYS A 165 21.49 4.95 -15.47
N ARG A 166 22.19 5.88 -14.83
CA ARG A 166 22.31 5.92 -13.35
C ARG A 166 20.99 6.28 -12.68
N GLY A 167 20.27 7.28 -13.20
CA GLY A 167 18.97 7.66 -12.68
C GLY A 167 17.91 6.56 -12.85
N ALA A 168 17.93 5.87 -14.00
CA ALA A 168 17.08 4.71 -14.23
C ALA A 168 17.37 3.55 -13.26
N GLN A 169 18.65 3.29 -12.96
CA GLN A 169 19.03 2.28 -11.97
C GLN A 169 18.57 2.69 -10.57
N LEU A 170 18.79 3.94 -10.17
CA LEU A 170 18.30 4.47 -8.89
C LEU A 170 16.78 4.33 -8.78
N ALA A 171 16.04 4.73 -9.82
CA ALA A 171 14.59 4.58 -9.87
C ALA A 171 14.19 3.12 -9.66
N LYS A 172 14.86 2.17 -10.32
CA LYS A 172 14.60 0.74 -10.18
C LYS A 172 14.92 0.22 -8.77
N ASP A 173 15.99 0.70 -8.15
CA ASP A 173 16.43 0.26 -6.82
C ASP A 173 15.47 0.74 -5.72
N ILE A 174 14.86 1.92 -5.89
CA ILE A 174 13.88 2.48 -4.94
C ILE A 174 12.42 2.09 -5.26
N ALA A 175 12.11 1.75 -6.51
CA ALA A 175 10.77 1.31 -6.97
C ALA A 175 10.43 -0.14 -6.58
N LYS A 176 10.80 -0.54 -5.36
CA LYS A 176 10.38 -1.84 -4.82
C LYS A 176 8.86 -1.86 -4.71
N ARG A 177 8.28 -3.05 -4.86
CA ARG A 177 6.85 -3.29 -4.63
C ARG A 177 6.67 -4.21 -3.45
N THR A 178 5.59 -4.02 -2.71
CA THR A 178 5.28 -4.84 -1.54
C THR A 178 4.88 -6.25 -1.99
N LYS A 179 5.55 -7.27 -1.43
CA LYS A 179 5.28 -8.70 -1.68
C LYS A 179 4.16 -9.24 -0.77
N THR A 180 2.94 -8.77 -0.93
CA THR A 180 1.74 -9.29 -0.28
C THR A 180 1.14 -10.48 -1.05
N PHE A 181 0.74 -11.52 -0.33
CA PHE A 181 -0.02 -12.66 -0.85
C PHE A 181 -1.46 -12.22 -1.19
N THR A 182 -1.96 -12.59 -2.37
CA THR A 182 -3.36 -12.37 -2.78
C THR A 182 -4.05 -13.72 -2.94
N PRO A 183 -5.01 -14.07 -2.07
CA PRO A 183 -5.87 -15.23 -2.29
C PRO A 183 -6.62 -15.09 -3.63
N GLY A 184 -6.56 -16.10 -4.50
CA GLY A 184 -7.30 -16.14 -5.77
C GLY A 184 -6.53 -15.71 -7.03
N VAL A 185 -5.31 -15.17 -6.91
CA VAL A 185 -4.38 -15.06 -8.05
C VAL A 185 -3.52 -16.32 -8.02
N PRO A 186 -3.36 -17.09 -9.13
CA PRO A 186 -2.41 -18.19 -9.15
C PRO A 186 -1.07 -17.60 -8.72
N VAL A 187 -0.57 -18.10 -7.59
CA VAL A 187 0.77 -17.80 -7.11
C VAL A 187 1.66 -18.01 -8.33
N GLN A 188 2.27 -16.94 -8.85
CA GLN A 188 3.50 -17.12 -9.59
C GLN A 188 4.45 -17.67 -8.53
N LEU A 189 4.44 -18.99 -8.40
CA LEU A 189 5.54 -19.72 -7.84
C LEU A 189 6.70 -19.24 -8.71
N GLU A 190 7.42 -18.24 -8.24
CA GLU A 190 8.87 -18.28 -8.38
C GLU A 190 9.18 -19.73 -8.05
N LYS A 191 9.58 -20.50 -9.07
CA LYS A 191 10.00 -21.88 -8.89
C LYS A 191 11.17 -21.79 -7.91
N LYS A 192 10.89 -21.76 -6.61
CA LYS A 192 11.78 -22.29 -5.59
C LYS A 192 12.01 -23.68 -6.12
N ARG A 193 13.19 -23.87 -6.69
CA ARG A 193 13.65 -25.16 -7.19
C ARG A 193 13.68 -26.06 -5.97
N THR A 194 12.56 -26.71 -5.67
CA THR A 194 12.43 -27.74 -4.64
C THR A 194 12.99 -29.03 -5.24
N GLY A 195 14.28 -28.98 -5.55
CA GLY A 195 15.05 -30.06 -6.12
C GLY A 195 16.53 -29.80 -5.88
N PRO A 196 17.37 -30.86 -5.84
CA PRO A 196 18.81 -30.72 -5.69
C PRO A 196 19.37 -29.72 -6.70
N SER A 197 20.37 -28.94 -6.30
CA SER A 197 20.98 -27.97 -7.20
C SER A 197 21.57 -28.68 -8.43
N GLN A 198 21.78 -27.96 -9.53
CA GLN A 198 22.38 -28.58 -10.73
C GLN A 198 23.73 -29.24 -10.42
N ALA A 199 24.52 -28.63 -9.52
CA ALA A 199 25.77 -29.20 -9.03
C ALA A 199 25.58 -30.51 -8.25
N ASP A 200 24.52 -30.60 -7.43
CA ASP A 200 24.19 -31.82 -6.69
C ASP A 200 23.78 -32.95 -7.64
N VAL A 201 22.99 -32.63 -8.68
CA VAL A 201 22.59 -33.61 -9.71
C VAL A 201 23.81 -34.14 -10.47
N ASP A 202 24.77 -33.27 -10.79
CA ASP A 202 25.98 -33.66 -11.50
C ASP A 202 26.93 -34.47 -10.60
N ALA A 203 27.01 -34.14 -9.31
CA ALA A 203 27.75 -34.93 -8.32
C ALA A 203 27.17 -36.35 -8.17
N ILE A 204 25.84 -36.47 -8.10
CA ILE A 204 25.14 -37.76 -8.03
C ILE A 204 25.42 -38.60 -9.29
N LYS A 205 25.32 -37.98 -10.47
CA LYS A 205 25.60 -38.67 -11.75
C LYS A 205 27.04 -39.15 -11.82
N ASN A 206 28.00 -38.33 -11.41
CA ASN A 206 29.42 -38.69 -11.40
C ASN A 206 29.72 -39.80 -10.39
N ALA A 207 29.09 -39.78 -9.21
CA ALA A 207 29.25 -40.83 -8.21
C ALA A 207 28.70 -42.17 -8.70
N ILE A 208 27.53 -42.18 -9.37
CA ILE A 208 26.95 -43.38 -9.97
C ILE A 208 27.82 -43.89 -11.13
N ALA A 209 28.32 -42.99 -11.98
CA ALA A 209 29.15 -43.37 -13.14
C ALA A 209 30.52 -43.96 -12.74
N ASN A 210 31.07 -43.54 -11.60
CA ASN A 210 32.36 -44.02 -11.09
C ASN A 210 32.23 -45.24 -10.15
N ALA A 211 31.01 -45.73 -9.88
CA ALA A 211 30.81 -46.89 -9.02
C ALA A 211 31.32 -48.18 -9.71
N SER A 212 32.31 -48.83 -9.11
CA SER A 212 32.97 -50.02 -9.67
C SER A 212 32.35 -51.35 -9.24
N SER A 213 31.34 -51.34 -8.37
CA SER A 213 30.67 -52.55 -7.88
C SER A 213 29.18 -52.34 -7.63
N LEU A 214 28.41 -53.43 -7.68
CA LEU A 214 26.98 -53.42 -7.38
C LEU A 214 26.69 -52.94 -5.94
N ALA A 215 27.55 -53.33 -4.99
CA ALA A 215 27.46 -52.92 -3.60
C ALA A 215 27.61 -51.39 -3.44
N GLU A 216 28.48 -50.76 -4.24
CA GLU A 216 28.67 -49.30 -4.21
C GLU A 216 27.45 -48.56 -4.78
N VAL A 217 26.81 -49.12 -5.81
CA VAL A 217 25.55 -48.57 -6.35
C VAL A 217 24.41 -48.66 -5.33
N GLU A 218 24.29 -49.77 -4.61
CA GLU A 218 23.30 -49.93 -3.54
C GLU A 218 23.54 -48.98 -2.37
N ARG A 219 24.81 -48.76 -2.00
CA ARG A 219 25.20 -47.78 -0.98
C ARG A 219 24.80 -46.36 -1.38
N LEU A 220 25.09 -45.95 -2.63
CA LEU A 220 24.69 -44.65 -3.16
C LEU A 220 23.15 -44.49 -3.21
N LYS A 221 22.43 -45.55 -3.57
CA LYS A 221 20.95 -45.56 -3.55
C LYS A 221 20.41 -45.37 -2.13
N GLY A 222 20.98 -46.05 -1.14
CA GLY A 222 20.62 -45.88 0.28
C GLY A 222 20.90 -44.46 0.78
N MET A 223 22.05 -43.88 0.43
CA MET A 223 22.38 -42.49 0.78
C MET A 223 21.38 -41.48 0.20
N LEU A 224 20.97 -41.66 -1.05
CA LEU A 224 19.97 -40.78 -1.69
C LEU A 224 18.58 -40.95 -1.09
N GLN A 225 18.19 -42.17 -0.70
CA GLN A 225 16.94 -42.41 0.02
C GLN A 225 16.94 -41.77 1.41
N ALA A 226 18.10 -41.70 2.07
CA ALA A 226 18.31 -41.00 3.32
C ALA A 226 18.49 -39.47 3.16
N GLY A 227 18.37 -38.92 1.93
CA GLY A 227 18.49 -37.49 1.67
C GLY A 227 19.92 -36.94 1.67
N GLN A 228 20.94 -37.79 1.64
CA GLN A 228 22.36 -37.38 1.61
C GLN A 228 22.90 -37.32 0.17
N ILE A 229 23.59 -36.23 -0.16
CA ILE A 229 24.22 -36.04 -1.48
C ILE A 229 25.71 -36.43 -1.39
N PRO A 230 26.19 -37.35 -2.25
CA PRO A 230 27.60 -37.73 -2.28
C PRO A 230 28.52 -36.51 -2.48
N GLY A 231 29.52 -36.36 -1.60
CA GLY A 231 30.50 -35.25 -1.66
C GLY A 231 30.13 -33.99 -0.85
N ARG A 232 28.98 -33.98 -0.16
CA ARG A 232 28.63 -32.91 0.79
C ARG A 232 28.92 -33.37 2.22
N GLU A 233 30.14 -33.13 2.71
CA GLU A 233 30.47 -33.35 4.12
C GLU A 233 29.63 -32.40 5.01
N LEU A 234 29.01 -32.97 6.05
CA LEU A 234 28.26 -32.24 7.06
C LEU A 234 29.17 -31.19 7.72
N ARG A 235 28.87 -29.91 7.52
CA ARG A 235 29.31 -28.89 8.48
C ARG A 235 28.55 -29.14 9.78
N GLN A 236 29.20 -29.80 10.73
CA GLN A 236 28.72 -29.85 12.10
C GLN A 236 28.78 -28.43 12.71
N GLY A 237 27.60 -27.94 13.11
CA GLY A 237 27.37 -26.80 14.00
C GLY A 237 26.07 -27.10 14.76
N PRO A 238 25.94 -26.66 16.02
CA PRO A 238 25.08 -27.33 17.01
C PRO A 238 23.60 -27.28 16.64
N ALA A 239 22.92 -28.40 16.93
CA ALA A 239 21.49 -28.57 16.79
C ALA A 239 20.75 -27.70 17.82
N GLU A 240 20.02 -26.69 17.35
CA GLU A 240 18.83 -26.22 18.08
C GLU A 240 17.67 -27.09 17.59
N MET A 241 17.30 -28.05 18.43
CA MET A 241 16.04 -28.76 18.34
C MET A 241 14.94 -27.75 18.69
N VAL A 242 14.07 -27.43 17.73
CA VAL A 242 12.77 -26.86 18.03
C VAL A 242 11.86 -28.06 18.24
N GLU A 243 11.71 -28.46 19.49
CA GLU A 243 10.63 -29.34 19.91
C GLU A 243 9.34 -28.52 19.82
N GLU A 244 8.39 -28.97 18.99
CA GLU A 244 7.01 -28.51 18.99
C GLU A 244 6.34 -29.14 20.21
N GLU A 245 6.22 -28.39 21.31
CA GLU A 245 5.32 -28.75 22.41
C GLU A 245 3.90 -28.30 22.02
N GLU A 246 3.02 -29.30 21.84
CA GLU A 246 1.57 -29.11 21.79
C GLU A 246 1.08 -28.86 23.23
N GLU A 247 0.71 -27.62 23.57
CA GLU A 247 -0.04 -27.32 24.78
C GLU A 247 -1.54 -27.36 24.46
N GLU A 248 -2.21 -28.41 24.93
CA GLU A 248 -3.65 -28.46 25.16
C GLU A 248 -3.96 -27.66 26.42
N GLU A 249 -4.75 -26.58 26.33
CA GLU A 249 -5.36 -25.94 27.50
C GLU A 249 -6.86 -26.31 27.56
N GLU A 250 -7.20 -27.12 28.55
CA GLU A 250 -8.55 -27.40 29.01
C GLU A 250 -9.12 -26.17 29.75
N GLU A 251 -10.39 -25.86 29.47
CA GLU A 251 -11.19 -24.89 30.22
C GLU A 251 -11.60 -25.48 31.56
N GLU A 252 -11.27 -24.82 32.68
CA GLU A 252 -12.08 -24.90 33.90
C GLU A 252 -12.29 -23.51 34.51
N GLU A 253 -13.57 -23.22 34.76
CA GLU A 253 -14.11 -22.08 35.49
C GLU A 253 -13.70 -22.16 36.97
N GLU A 254 -13.42 -21.02 37.62
CA GLU A 254 -14.23 -20.59 38.77
C GLU A 254 -13.93 -19.17 39.28
N GLU A 255 -14.94 -18.68 39.98
CA GLU A 255 -15.29 -17.35 40.42
C GLU A 255 -14.33 -16.64 41.40
N GLY A 256 -14.35 -15.30 41.31
CA GLY A 256 -14.46 -14.41 42.48
C GLY A 256 -13.19 -14.14 43.29
N ASN A 257 -12.72 -12.89 43.30
CA ASN A 257 -13.20 -11.91 44.28
C ASN A 257 -12.46 -10.55 44.16
N THR A 258 -13.24 -9.52 44.44
CA THR A 258 -12.94 -8.09 44.58
C THR A 258 -11.69 -7.71 45.40
N ALA A 259 -10.99 -6.66 44.95
CA ALA A 259 -10.38 -5.66 45.84
C ALA A 259 -10.12 -4.33 45.11
N GLN A 260 -10.83 -3.31 45.56
CA GLN A 260 -10.66 -1.89 45.26
C GLN A 260 -9.29 -1.38 45.75
N MET A 261 -8.71 -0.43 45.03
CA MET A 261 -7.89 0.64 45.65
C MET A 261 -8.00 1.91 44.80
N GLU A 262 -8.83 2.84 45.28
CA GLU A 262 -8.89 4.23 44.83
C GLU A 262 -7.96 5.12 45.66
N ALA A 263 -7.47 6.16 44.97
CA ALA A 263 -7.30 7.55 45.42
C ALA A 263 -6.25 7.95 46.48
N HIS A 264 -5.27 8.72 45.99
CA HIS A 264 -4.76 9.97 46.59
C HIS A 264 -4.24 10.86 45.43
N VAL A 265 -4.96 11.91 44.98
CA VAL A 265 -5.09 13.29 45.51
C VAL A 265 -3.86 14.18 45.26
N GLY A 266 -4.11 15.30 44.55
CA GLY A 266 -3.27 16.50 44.41
C GLY A 266 -3.08 16.86 42.93
N GLY A 267 -3.61 17.93 42.34
CA GLY A 267 -4.00 19.24 42.86
C GLY A 267 -3.21 20.31 42.08
N GLY A 268 -3.88 21.28 41.45
CA GLY A 268 -3.27 22.43 40.75
C GLY A 268 -3.83 22.62 39.34
N ALA A 269 -4.95 23.33 39.19
CA ALA A 269 -5.05 24.79 39.09
C ALA A 269 -4.80 25.29 37.66
N VAL A 270 -5.87 25.83 37.11
CA VAL A 270 -6.04 26.48 35.82
C VAL A 270 -5.50 27.91 35.93
N GLU A 271 -4.63 28.32 35.01
CA GLU A 271 -4.44 29.74 34.69
C GLU A 271 -4.63 29.91 33.19
N GLU A 272 -5.78 30.50 32.85
CA GLU A 272 -6.06 31.14 31.58
C GLU A 272 -5.22 32.43 31.54
N MET A 273 -4.40 32.59 30.51
CA MET A 273 -3.82 33.89 30.15
C MET A 273 -4.48 34.37 28.85
N ASP A 274 -5.32 35.36 29.08
CA ASP A 274 -5.74 36.46 28.22
C ASP A 274 -4.67 36.89 27.20
N ASP A 275 -5.03 36.85 25.91
CA ASP A 275 -4.33 37.57 24.83
C ASP A 275 -5.42 38.27 24.00
N GLY A 276 -5.87 39.41 24.52
CA GLY A 276 -6.49 40.45 23.71
C GLY A 276 -5.44 41.47 23.28
N ASN A 277 -5.18 41.61 21.98
CA ASN A 277 -5.15 42.93 21.36
C ASN A 277 -5.16 42.92 19.82
N GLU A 278 -6.05 43.77 19.30
CA GLU A 278 -5.93 44.64 18.11
C GLU A 278 -5.94 44.05 16.68
N GLU A 279 -7.16 44.04 16.12
CA GLU A 279 -7.49 44.70 14.84
C GLU A 279 -6.83 46.10 14.80
N GLY A 280 -6.26 46.65 13.74
CA GLY A 280 -6.62 46.72 12.34
C GLY A 280 -6.01 48.02 11.80
N ASP A 281 -5.52 48.02 10.56
CA ASP A 281 -5.13 49.21 9.78
C ASP A 281 -5.13 48.72 8.31
N GLU A 282 -6.20 48.90 7.55
CA GLU A 282 -6.55 50.09 6.73
C GLU A 282 -5.55 50.40 5.60
N ASP A 283 -6.00 50.06 4.39
CA ASP A 283 -5.97 50.82 3.14
C ASP A 283 -4.64 51.37 2.58
N MET A 284 -4.22 50.78 1.45
CA MET A 284 -3.44 51.46 0.42
C MET A 284 -4.09 51.25 -0.95
N ASP A 285 -4.97 52.18 -1.31
CA ASP A 285 -5.39 52.45 -2.69
C ASP A 285 -4.78 53.79 -3.13
N GLU A 286 -3.80 53.78 -4.04
CA GLU A 286 -3.54 54.90 -4.95
C GLU A 286 -3.06 54.37 -6.31
N GLU A 287 -3.92 54.50 -7.32
CA GLU A 287 -3.60 54.34 -8.74
C GLU A 287 -2.72 55.49 -9.24
N PRO A 288 -1.79 55.26 -10.19
CA PRO A 288 -1.23 56.33 -11.00
C PRO A 288 -1.95 56.47 -12.35
N HIS A 289 -2.31 57.71 -12.62
CA HIS A 289 -2.85 58.28 -13.86
C HIS A 289 -2.21 57.77 -15.17
N VAL A 290 -3.09 57.47 -16.13
CA VAL A 290 -2.79 57.25 -17.54
C VAL A 290 -2.58 58.59 -18.25
N ASN A 291 -1.41 58.78 -18.86
CA ASN A 291 -1.16 59.78 -19.90
C ASN A 291 -0.89 59.05 -21.21
N GLY A 292 -1.71 59.31 -22.24
CA GLY A 292 -1.48 58.85 -23.60
C GLY A 292 -2.14 59.79 -24.59
N SER A 293 -1.30 60.55 -25.31
CA SER A 293 -1.63 61.23 -26.56
C SER A 293 -1.65 60.25 -27.72
#